data_AF-A0A7G9SD97-F1
#
_entry.id   AF-A0A7G9SD97-F1
#
_cell.length_a   1.000
_cell.length_b   1.000
_cell.length_c   1.000
_cell.angle_alpha   90.00
_cell.angle_beta   90.00
_cell.angle_gamma   90.00
#
_symmetry.space_group_name_H-M   'P 1'
#
loop_
_entity.id
_entity.type
_entity.pdbx_description
1 polymer ?
#
loop_
_entity_poly.entity_id
_entity_poly.type
_entity_poly.pdbx_seq_one_letter_code
_entity_poly.pdbx_strand_id
1 'polypeptide(L)'
;MHSYPLIAHPSTPAETAALKIWVNVSHSAAFGRDATVDMTFCVGAPASRFTIPTAEDPSRRDELWKATCFEAFLRPDGLGGYTEWNFAPSGDWASYSFEGPRAGMQPAEVAAPPYIRLEDNLTWWAVGATIAVPADLTFQLGLTAVLEERDGSKSYWALDHGNDAPDFHDPSCFLARLPG
;
A
#
# COMPACT_ATOMS: atom_id res chain seq x y z
N MET A 1 7.80 2.74 -15.55
CA MET A 1 7.37 1.78 -14.51
C MET A 1 8.60 1.32 -13.73
N HIS A 2 8.55 1.38 -12.41
CA HIS A 2 9.60 0.91 -11.48
C HIS A 2 9.03 -0.25 -10.65
N SER A 3 9.84 -1.24 -10.31
CA SER A 3 9.40 -2.40 -9.52
C SER A 3 10.15 -2.43 -8.20
N TYR A 4 9.41 -2.60 -7.10
CA TYR A 4 9.94 -2.56 -5.75
C TYR A 4 9.62 -3.87 -5.02
N PRO A 5 10.61 -4.69 -4.65
CA PRO A 5 10.36 -5.86 -3.81
C PRO A 5 9.98 -5.43 -2.40
N LEU A 6 9.04 -6.14 -1.78
CA LEU A 6 8.75 -6.00 -0.35
C LEU A 6 9.41 -7.15 0.42
N ILE A 7 9.90 -6.86 1.61
CA ILE A 7 10.49 -7.84 2.52
C ILE A 7 9.55 -8.10 3.69
N ALA A 8 9.43 -9.36 4.11
CA ALA A 8 8.66 -9.73 5.29
C ALA A 8 9.35 -9.19 6.54
N HIS A 9 8.55 -8.72 7.50
CA HIS A 9 9.05 -8.29 8.79
C HIS A 9 9.64 -9.49 9.55
N PRO A 10 10.86 -9.40 10.12
CA PRO A 10 11.54 -10.54 10.73
C PRO A 10 10.78 -11.26 11.85
N SER A 11 9.95 -10.53 12.61
CA SER A 11 9.14 -11.08 13.70
C SER A 11 7.84 -11.77 13.25
N THR A 12 7.48 -11.67 11.97
CA THR A 12 6.25 -12.26 11.40
C THR A 12 6.54 -12.94 10.06
N PRO A 13 7.47 -13.92 10.03
CA PRO A 13 7.82 -14.59 8.79
C PRO A 13 6.58 -15.32 8.25
N ALA A 14 6.30 -15.15 6.96
CA ALA A 14 5.24 -15.90 6.31
C ALA A 14 5.59 -17.40 6.26
N GLU A 15 4.58 -18.28 6.31
CA GLU A 15 4.86 -19.71 6.46
C GLU A 15 5.48 -20.34 5.19
N THR A 16 6.56 -21.10 5.43
CA THR A 16 7.13 -22.23 4.65
C THR A 16 7.47 -22.11 3.16
N ALA A 17 7.12 -21.05 2.44
CA ALA A 17 7.62 -20.78 1.08
C ALA A 17 8.16 -19.37 0.97
N ALA A 18 9.22 -19.17 0.18
CA ALA A 18 9.76 -17.86 -0.15
C ALA A 18 8.73 -17.06 -0.99
N LEU A 19 7.70 -16.54 -0.32
CA LEU A 19 6.71 -15.64 -0.91
C LEU A 19 7.44 -14.44 -1.49
N LYS A 20 7.13 -14.13 -2.74
CA LYS A 20 7.64 -12.95 -3.42
C LYS A 20 6.53 -11.94 -3.49
N ILE A 21 6.71 -10.82 -2.81
CA ILE A 21 5.80 -9.68 -2.85
C ILE A 21 6.55 -8.52 -3.49
N TRP A 22 5.92 -7.83 -4.43
CA TRP A 22 6.51 -6.66 -5.07
C TRP A 22 5.43 -5.68 -5.52
N VAL A 23 5.80 -4.43 -5.74
CA VAL A 23 4.91 -3.39 -6.22
C VAL A 23 5.47 -2.77 -7.48
N ASN A 24 4.69 -2.78 -8.56
CA ASN A 24 5.00 -2.01 -9.75
C ASN A 24 4.37 -0.63 -9.63
N VAL A 25 5.18 0.42 -9.76
CA VAL A 25 4.74 1.82 -9.69
C VAL A 25 4.96 2.52 -11.02
N SER A 26 3.94 3.24 -11.44
CA SER A 26 3.86 4.02 -12.67
C SER A 26 3.41 5.43 -12.31
N HIS A 27 4.09 6.43 -12.88
CA HIS A 27 3.77 7.84 -12.70
C HIS A 27 3.47 8.45 -14.05
N SER A 28 2.35 9.13 -14.15
CA SER A 28 1.95 9.87 -15.35
C SER A 28 1.53 11.27 -14.96
N ALA A 29 2.43 12.23 -15.14
CA ALA A 29 2.07 13.64 -15.09
C ALA A 29 1.40 14.05 -16.41
N ALA A 30 0.19 14.59 -16.33
CA ALA A 30 -0.36 15.39 -17.41
C ALA A 30 0.06 16.85 -17.18
N PHE A 31 0.04 17.70 -18.20
CA PHE A 31 0.26 19.17 -18.06
C PHE A 31 -0.80 19.90 -17.18
N GLY A 32 -1.54 19.16 -16.34
CA GLY A 32 -2.51 19.65 -15.39
C GLY A 32 -1.92 19.81 -13.98
N ARG A 33 -2.80 20.08 -13.01
CA ARG A 33 -2.41 20.25 -11.60
C ARG A 33 -2.10 18.94 -10.89
N ASP A 34 -2.69 17.84 -11.38
CA ASP A 34 -2.59 16.53 -10.78
C ASP A 34 -1.88 15.56 -11.72
N ALA A 35 -1.07 14.69 -11.14
CA ALA A 35 -0.50 13.53 -11.78
C ALA A 35 -1.22 12.26 -11.28
N THR A 36 -1.10 11.19 -12.06
CA THR A 36 -1.63 9.88 -11.71
C THR A 36 -0.51 8.95 -11.27
N VAL A 37 -0.74 8.27 -10.15
CA VAL A 37 0.12 7.21 -9.64
C VAL A 37 -0.63 5.89 -9.74
N ASP A 38 -0.12 4.98 -10.56
CA ASP A 38 -0.60 3.61 -10.67
C ASP A 38 0.32 2.68 -9.89
N MET A 39 -0.26 1.90 -9.00
CA MET A 39 0.43 0.91 -8.18
C MET A 39 -0.19 -0.46 -8.44
N THR A 40 0.64 -1.47 -8.67
CA THR A 40 0.18 -2.87 -8.76
C THR A 40 0.93 -3.69 -7.74
N PHE A 41 0.26 -4.02 -6.66
CA PHE A 41 0.77 -4.86 -5.58
C PHE A 41 0.59 -6.32 -5.96
N CYS A 42 1.69 -7.04 -6.16
CA CYS A 42 1.70 -8.41 -6.63
C CYS A 42 2.10 -9.37 -5.52
N VAL A 43 1.38 -10.49 -5.43
CA VAL A 43 1.61 -11.56 -4.46
C VAL A 43 1.89 -12.85 -5.21
N GLY A 44 3.12 -13.34 -5.11
CA GLY A 44 3.62 -14.56 -5.77
C GLY A 44 3.14 -15.86 -5.13
N ALA A 45 1.83 -16.01 -4.96
CA ALA A 45 1.14 -17.23 -4.53
C ALA A 45 -0.33 -17.18 -4.96
N PRO A 46 -1.06 -18.31 -4.97
CA PRO A 46 -2.49 -18.32 -5.26
C PRO A 46 -3.30 -17.49 -4.24
N ALA A 47 -4.30 -16.73 -4.70
CA ALA A 47 -5.17 -15.93 -3.82
C ALA A 47 -5.91 -16.79 -2.77
N SER A 48 -6.19 -18.05 -3.08
CA SER A 48 -6.87 -19.00 -2.19
C SER A 48 -6.13 -19.28 -0.88
N ARG A 49 -4.81 -19.03 -0.84
CA ARG A 49 -3.98 -19.14 0.37
C ARG A 49 -4.31 -18.07 1.42
N PHE A 50 -4.89 -16.95 0.99
CA PHE A 50 -5.13 -15.79 1.83
C PHE A 50 -6.61 -15.62 2.17
N THR A 51 -6.85 -14.95 3.29
CA THR A 51 -8.16 -14.41 3.64
C THR A 51 -8.33 -13.09 2.90
N ILE A 52 -9.01 -13.17 1.75
CA ILE A 52 -9.30 -12.02 0.88
C ILE A 52 -10.70 -11.47 1.23
N PRO A 53 -10.80 -10.24 1.76
CA PRO A 53 -12.10 -9.61 2.01
C PRO A 53 -12.89 -9.43 0.70
N THR A 54 -14.20 -9.56 0.78
CA THR A 54 -15.13 -9.30 -0.34
C THR A 54 -16.13 -8.23 0.08
N ALA A 55 -16.42 -7.28 -0.81
CA ALA A 55 -17.46 -6.27 -0.62
C ALA A 55 -18.42 -6.28 -1.81
N GLU A 56 -19.72 -6.16 -1.54
CA GLU A 56 -20.73 -6.00 -2.59
C GLU A 56 -20.73 -4.57 -3.16
N ASP A 57 -20.46 -3.57 -2.31
CA ASP A 57 -20.36 -2.16 -2.66
C ASP A 57 -19.06 -1.58 -2.06
N PRO A 58 -17.96 -1.55 -2.84
CA PRO A 58 -16.69 -0.97 -2.42
C PRO A 58 -16.83 0.47 -1.95
N SER A 59 -16.31 0.78 -0.76
CA SER A 59 -16.52 2.09 -0.14
C SER A 59 -15.34 2.53 0.74
N ARG A 60 -15.34 3.78 1.20
CA ARG A 60 -14.36 4.24 2.17
C ARG A 60 -14.65 3.59 3.54
N ARG A 61 -13.69 2.84 4.10
CA ARG A 61 -13.83 2.15 5.40
C ARG A 61 -12.56 2.25 6.23
N ASP A 62 -12.72 2.31 7.54
CA ASP A 62 -11.61 2.31 8.49
C ASP A 62 -11.13 0.88 8.83
N GLU A 63 -9.93 0.81 9.41
CA GLU A 63 -9.35 -0.42 9.99
C GLU A 63 -9.10 -1.57 8.99
N LEU A 64 -8.93 -1.25 7.70
CA LEU A 64 -8.65 -2.23 6.65
C LEU A 64 -7.38 -3.05 6.91
N TRP A 65 -6.36 -2.44 7.55
CA TRP A 65 -5.11 -3.08 7.98
C TRP A 65 -5.29 -4.25 8.96
N LYS A 66 -6.49 -4.44 9.53
CA LYS A 66 -6.80 -5.62 10.36
C LYS A 66 -6.98 -6.91 9.57
N ALA A 67 -7.03 -6.85 8.23
CA ALA A 67 -7.13 -8.00 7.34
C ALA A 67 -6.08 -7.90 6.21
N THR A 68 -6.21 -8.72 5.16
CA THR A 68 -5.37 -8.56 3.96
C THR A 68 -5.61 -7.19 3.33
N CYS A 69 -4.58 -6.34 3.29
CA CYS A 69 -4.63 -4.97 2.80
C CYS A 69 -3.25 -4.54 2.26
N PHE A 70 -3.25 -3.60 1.34
CA PHE A 70 -2.05 -2.99 0.78
C PHE A 70 -2.05 -1.50 1.07
N GLU A 71 -0.90 -0.92 1.34
CA GLU A 71 -0.84 0.50 1.70
C GLU A 71 0.25 1.24 0.93
N ALA A 72 -0.03 2.52 0.70
CA ALA A 72 0.91 3.48 0.15
C ALA A 72 0.97 4.72 1.03
N PHE A 73 2.17 5.08 1.47
CA PHE A 73 2.45 6.27 2.24
C PHE A 73 3.16 7.27 1.34
N LEU A 74 2.62 8.49 1.21
CA LEU A 74 3.15 9.53 0.35
C LEU A 74 3.60 10.70 1.21
N ARG A 75 4.91 10.88 1.32
CA ARG A 75 5.53 12.03 2.02
C ARG A 75 6.10 12.99 0.98
N PRO A 76 5.52 14.20 0.81
CA PRO A 76 6.12 15.22 -0.02
C PRO A 76 7.52 15.59 0.50
N ASP A 77 8.47 15.76 -0.41
CA ASP A 77 9.84 16.15 -0.05
C ASP A 77 9.85 17.50 0.68
N GLY A 78 10.65 17.57 1.76
CA GLY A 78 10.76 18.78 2.59
C GLY A 78 9.61 19.00 3.58
N LEU A 79 8.57 18.16 3.57
CA LEU A 79 7.48 18.20 4.55
C LEU A 79 7.61 17.05 5.58
N GLY A 80 7.18 17.32 6.82
CA GLY A 80 7.18 16.32 7.89
C GLY A 80 5.97 15.38 7.86
N GLY A 81 4.84 15.86 7.32
CA GLY A 81 3.60 15.11 7.20
C GLY A 81 3.56 14.20 5.97
N TYR A 82 2.62 13.27 5.98
CA TYR A 82 2.39 12.34 4.87
C TYR A 82 0.92 11.92 4.81
N THR A 83 0.52 11.38 3.67
CA THR A 83 -0.79 10.74 3.50
C THR A 83 -0.61 9.24 3.39
N GLU A 84 -1.43 8.50 4.10
CA GLU A 84 -1.57 7.05 3.99
C GLU A 84 -2.78 6.73 3.12
N TRP A 85 -2.65 5.71 2.29
CA TRP A 85 -3.73 5.07 1.56
C TRP A 85 -3.77 3.60 1.88
N ASN A 86 -4.96 3.07 2.18
CA ASN A 86 -5.22 1.65 2.37
C ASN A 86 -6.07 1.16 1.19
N PHE A 87 -5.68 0.03 0.61
CA PHE A 87 -6.34 -0.61 -0.52
C PHE A 87 -6.66 -2.06 -0.16
N ALA A 88 -7.92 -2.36 0.15
CA ALA A 88 -8.35 -3.73 0.38
C ALA A 88 -8.63 -4.43 -0.97
N PRO A 89 -8.34 -5.73 -1.09
CA PRO A 89 -8.73 -6.52 -2.28
C PRO A 89 -10.23 -6.50 -2.59
N SER A 90 -11.08 -6.20 -1.60
CA SER A 90 -12.53 -6.02 -1.77
C SER A 90 -12.89 -4.79 -2.59
N GLY A 91 -11.95 -3.87 -2.80
CA GLY A 91 -12.17 -2.53 -3.35
C GLY A 91 -12.50 -1.48 -2.28
N ASP A 92 -12.68 -1.88 -1.01
CA ASP A 92 -12.75 -0.90 0.07
C ASP A 92 -11.40 -0.18 0.21
N TRP A 93 -11.45 1.08 0.62
CA TRP A 93 -10.26 1.91 0.74
C TRP A 93 -10.32 2.84 1.94
N ALA A 94 -9.17 3.32 2.39
CA ALA A 94 -9.09 4.38 3.38
C ALA A 94 -7.98 5.35 3.01
N SER A 95 -8.05 6.56 3.53
CA SER A 95 -6.93 7.49 3.45
C SER A 95 -6.89 8.41 4.65
N TYR A 96 -5.68 8.64 5.17
CA TYR A 96 -5.43 9.42 6.38
C TYR A 96 -4.26 10.37 6.14
N SER A 97 -4.37 11.59 6.66
CA SER A 97 -3.26 12.55 6.72
C SER A 97 -2.62 12.52 8.10
N PHE A 98 -1.31 12.70 8.13
CA PHE A 98 -0.50 12.75 9.35
C PHE A 98 0.40 13.98 9.31
N GLU A 99 0.62 14.59 10.47
CA GLU A 99 1.58 15.70 10.65
C GLU A 99 3.02 15.19 10.81
N GLY A 100 3.17 13.91 11.17
CA GLY A 100 4.42 13.19 11.36
C GLY A 100 4.15 11.75 11.80
N PRO A 101 5.17 10.93 12.09
CA PRO A 101 5.00 9.51 12.44
C PRO A 101 3.99 9.31 13.58
N ARG A 102 2.86 8.67 13.26
CA ARG A 102 1.72 8.42 14.17
C ARG A 102 1.14 9.68 14.86
N ALA A 103 1.40 10.87 14.31
CA ALA A 103 0.98 12.14 14.88
C ALA A 103 -0.09 12.81 14.00
N GLY A 104 -1.13 13.36 14.65
CA GLY A 104 -2.13 14.19 13.97
C GLY A 104 -2.99 13.43 12.95
N MET A 105 -3.23 12.11 13.15
CA MET A 105 -4.04 11.31 12.22
C MET A 105 -5.44 11.90 12.03
N GLN A 106 -5.80 12.21 10.80
CA GLN A 106 -7.14 12.66 10.40
C GLN A 106 -7.53 12.03 9.06
N PRO A 107 -8.83 11.84 8.77
CA PRO A 107 -9.26 11.43 7.43
C PRO A 107 -8.73 12.41 6.38
N ALA A 108 -8.04 11.91 5.35
CA ALA A 108 -7.58 12.75 4.26
C ALA A 108 -8.76 13.28 3.43
N GLU A 109 -8.64 14.53 2.96
CA GLU A 109 -9.51 15.06 1.92
C GLU A 109 -9.10 14.47 0.58
N VAL A 110 -10.04 13.77 -0.05
CA VAL A 110 -9.78 13.01 -1.28
C VAL A 110 -10.76 13.48 -2.35
N ALA A 111 -10.23 13.99 -3.46
CA ALA A 111 -11.05 14.52 -4.56
C ALA A 111 -11.81 13.41 -5.32
N ALA A 112 -11.21 12.23 -5.45
CA ALA A 112 -11.81 11.08 -6.10
C ALA A 112 -11.35 9.77 -5.42
N PRO A 113 -12.23 8.77 -5.27
CA PRO A 113 -11.84 7.47 -4.74
C PRO A 113 -10.77 6.82 -5.64
N PRO A 114 -9.92 5.94 -5.08
CA PRO A 114 -8.98 5.18 -5.89
C PRO A 114 -9.72 4.21 -6.81
N TYR A 115 -9.15 3.93 -7.97
CA TYR A 115 -9.57 2.79 -8.77
C TYR A 115 -8.84 1.55 -8.28
N ILE A 116 -9.58 0.55 -7.79
CA ILE A 116 -9.02 -0.70 -7.26
C ILE A 116 -9.48 -1.87 -8.11
N ARG A 117 -8.53 -2.74 -8.49
CA ARG A 117 -8.82 -3.95 -9.26
C ARG A 117 -8.02 -5.14 -8.75
N LEU A 118 -8.71 -6.25 -8.51
CA LEU A 118 -8.11 -7.55 -8.26
C LEU A 118 -7.86 -8.28 -9.58
N GLU A 119 -6.66 -8.81 -9.75
CA GLU A 119 -6.30 -9.74 -10.82
C GLU A 119 -5.82 -11.05 -10.19
N ASP A 120 -6.30 -12.20 -10.67
CA ASP A 120 -5.89 -13.52 -10.20
C ASP A 120 -5.73 -14.46 -11.41
N ASN A 121 -4.61 -15.16 -11.47
CA ASN A 121 -4.36 -16.19 -12.48
C ASN A 121 -4.01 -17.56 -11.88
N LEU A 122 -4.42 -17.80 -10.63
CA LEU A 122 -4.23 -19.02 -9.85
C LEU A 122 -2.79 -19.30 -9.39
N THR A 123 -1.80 -18.57 -9.91
CA THR A 123 -0.37 -18.72 -9.51
C THR A 123 0.17 -17.50 -8.80
N TRP A 124 -0.33 -16.32 -9.16
CA TRP A 124 -0.16 -15.07 -8.46
C TRP A 124 -1.44 -14.24 -8.58
N TRP A 125 -1.60 -13.29 -7.68
CA TRP A 125 -2.66 -12.30 -7.74
C TRP A 125 -2.10 -10.90 -7.49
N ALA A 126 -2.85 -9.88 -7.90
CA ALA A 126 -2.47 -8.50 -7.67
C ALA A 126 -3.65 -7.58 -7.39
N VAL A 127 -3.36 -6.53 -6.63
CA VAL A 127 -4.25 -5.38 -6.47
C VAL A 127 -3.64 -4.20 -7.23
N GLY A 128 -4.32 -3.79 -8.29
CA GLY A 128 -4.09 -2.50 -8.93
C GLY A 128 -4.79 -1.41 -8.14
N ALA A 129 -4.10 -0.31 -7.86
CA ALA A 129 -4.63 0.88 -7.21
C ALA A 129 -4.13 2.13 -7.95
N THR A 130 -5.05 3.01 -8.33
CA THR A 130 -4.73 4.28 -8.99
C THR A 130 -5.21 5.46 -8.15
N ILE A 131 -4.32 6.42 -7.86
CA ILE A 131 -4.63 7.65 -7.13
C ILE A 131 -4.16 8.89 -7.90
N ALA A 132 -4.78 10.04 -7.58
CA ALA A 132 -4.31 11.36 -8.03
C ALA A 132 -3.42 12.00 -6.97
N VAL A 133 -2.34 12.64 -7.39
CA VAL A 133 -1.41 13.38 -6.53
C VAL A 133 -1.06 14.74 -7.15
N PRO A 134 -0.69 15.76 -6.37
CA PRO A 134 -0.18 17.02 -6.93
C PRO A 134 1.02 16.78 -7.86
N ALA A 135 0.95 17.31 -9.08
CA ALA A 135 1.98 17.11 -10.10
C ALA A 135 3.27 17.92 -9.85
N ASP A 136 3.23 18.93 -8.99
CA ASP A 136 4.39 19.79 -8.69
C ASP A 136 5.21 19.31 -7.49
N LEU A 137 4.80 18.21 -6.85
CA LEU A 137 5.45 17.65 -5.67
C LEU A 137 6.23 16.38 -6.01
N THR A 138 7.44 16.29 -5.47
CA THR A 138 8.20 15.04 -5.40
C THR A 138 7.87 14.34 -4.10
N PHE A 139 7.72 13.01 -4.13
CA PHE A 139 7.34 12.21 -2.97
C PHE A 139 8.36 11.13 -2.65
N GLN A 140 8.54 10.87 -1.36
CA GLN A 140 9.04 9.63 -0.83
C GLN A 140 7.86 8.70 -0.53
N LEU A 141 8.02 7.43 -0.89
CA LEU A 141 6.96 6.44 -0.75
C LEU A 141 7.33 5.33 0.21
N GLY A 142 6.42 5.06 1.14
CA GLY A 142 6.31 3.76 1.80
C GLY A 142 5.32 2.88 1.03
N LEU A 143 5.71 1.65 0.72
CA LEU A 143 4.85 0.67 0.05
C LEU A 143 4.83 -0.59 0.91
N THR A 144 3.63 -1.03 1.29
CA THR A 144 3.48 -2.09 2.30
C THR A 144 2.34 -3.04 1.97
N ALA A 145 2.33 -4.18 2.65
CA ALA A 145 1.23 -5.13 2.63
C ALA A 145 1.06 -5.80 4.00
N VAL A 146 -0.19 -5.93 4.43
CA VAL A 146 -0.61 -6.89 5.45
C VAL A 146 -1.24 -8.06 4.71
N LEU A 147 -0.72 -9.27 4.91
CA LEU A 147 -1.28 -10.49 4.33
C LEU A 147 -1.76 -11.39 5.45
N GLU A 148 -3.03 -11.77 5.43
CA GLU A 148 -3.61 -12.75 6.34
C GLU A 148 -3.80 -14.08 5.61
N GLU A 149 -3.17 -15.14 6.12
CA GLU A 149 -3.33 -16.50 5.61
C GLU A 149 -4.62 -17.14 6.15
N ARG A 150 -5.04 -18.26 5.55
CA ARG A 150 -6.29 -18.96 5.93
C ARG A 150 -6.31 -19.52 7.35
N ASP A 151 -5.14 -19.73 7.95
CA ASP A 151 -5.01 -20.16 9.34
C ASP A 151 -5.09 -18.97 10.34
N GLY A 152 -5.25 -17.75 9.84
CA GLY A 152 -5.31 -16.51 10.62
C GLY A 152 -3.95 -15.91 10.94
N SER A 153 -2.84 -16.53 10.50
CA SER A 153 -1.51 -15.93 10.60
C SER A 153 -1.42 -14.66 9.74
N LYS A 154 -0.69 -13.66 10.25
CA LYS A 154 -0.44 -12.41 9.55
C LYS A 154 1.04 -12.22 9.31
N SER A 155 1.36 -11.75 8.11
CA SER A 155 2.70 -11.30 7.75
C SER A 155 2.65 -9.85 7.27
N TYR A 156 3.69 -9.09 7.64
CA TYR A 156 3.78 -7.66 7.39
C TYR A 156 4.94 -7.41 6.44
N TRP A 157 4.72 -6.67 5.37
CA TRP A 157 5.68 -6.50 4.28
C TRP A 157 5.87 -5.02 4.00
N ALA A 158 7.11 -4.60 3.83
CA ALA A 158 7.46 -3.22 3.50
C ALA A 158 8.73 -3.18 2.63
N LEU A 159 9.10 -2.00 2.15
CA LEU A 159 10.38 -1.80 1.45
C LEU A 159 11.58 -2.05 2.36
N ASP A 160 11.45 -1.69 3.65
CA ASP A 160 12.41 -1.96 4.72
C ASP A 160 11.71 -1.85 6.09
N HIS A 161 12.32 -2.38 7.15
CA HIS A 161 11.77 -2.37 8.51
C HIS A 161 12.81 -1.83 9.50
N GLY A 162 12.49 -0.75 10.20
CA GLY A 162 13.43 -0.05 11.07
C GLY A 162 13.49 -0.57 12.51
N ASN A 163 12.44 -1.24 12.98
CA ASN A 163 12.26 -1.61 14.39
C ASN A 163 11.95 -3.11 14.57
N ASP A 164 11.99 -3.56 15.83
CA ASP A 164 11.66 -4.96 16.21
C ASP A 164 10.17 -5.29 16.05
N ALA A 165 9.30 -4.27 16.09
CA ALA A 165 7.86 -4.41 15.88
C ALA A 165 7.48 -3.85 14.50
N PRO A 166 6.55 -4.51 13.77
CA PRO A 166 6.06 -3.98 12.51
C PRO A 166 5.47 -2.58 12.69
N ASP A 167 6.07 -1.59 12.04
CA ASP A 167 5.56 -0.22 12.01
C ASP A 167 5.81 0.42 10.64
N PHE A 168 4.76 0.45 9.82
CA PHE A 168 4.80 1.04 8.48
C PHE A 168 4.95 2.56 8.48
N HIS A 169 4.70 3.22 9.63
CA HIS A 169 4.95 4.65 9.79
C HIS A 169 6.41 4.98 10.10
N ASP A 170 7.28 3.98 10.29
CA ASP A 170 8.70 4.22 10.49
C ASP A 170 9.32 4.84 9.22
N PRO A 171 10.14 5.90 9.35
CA PRO A 171 10.81 6.53 8.22
C PRO A 171 11.64 5.57 7.34
N SER A 172 12.12 4.44 7.87
CA SER A 172 12.82 3.40 7.11
C SER A 172 11.97 2.83 5.97
N CYS A 173 10.63 2.83 6.12
CA CYS A 173 9.74 2.30 5.10
C CYS A 173 9.69 3.19 3.83
N PHE A 174 10.09 4.46 3.93
CA PHE A 174 9.92 5.49 2.88
C PHE A 174 11.12 5.53 1.92
N LEU A 175 11.32 4.47 1.14
CA LEU A 175 12.50 4.31 0.28
C LEU A 175 12.27 4.57 -1.21
N ALA A 176 11.04 4.36 -1.70
CA ALA A 176 10.72 4.60 -3.10
C ALA A 176 10.54 6.11 -3.36
N ARG A 177 10.73 6.54 -4.61
CA ARG A 177 10.59 7.94 -5.01
C ARG A 177 9.65 8.10 -6.19
N LEU A 178 8.85 9.16 -6.12
CA LEU A 178 7.95 9.62 -7.18
C LEU A 178 8.39 11.05 -7.56
N PRO A 179 8.81 11.30 -8.81
CA PRO A 179 9.14 12.65 -9.26
C PRO A 179 7.87 13.51 -9.36
N GLY A 180 8.02 14.83 -9.22
CA GLY A 180 7.05 15.80 -9.76
C GLY A 180 7.10 15.81 -11.29
#